data_AF-A0AAD9E3S9-F1
#
_entry.id   AF-A0AAD9E3S9-F1
#
_cell.length_a   1.000
_cell.length_b   1.000
_cell.length_c   1.000
_cell.angle_alpha   90.00
_cell.angle_beta   90.00
_cell.angle_gamma   90.00
#
_symmetry.space_group_name_H-M   'P 1'
#
loop_
_entity.id
_entity.type
_entity.pdbx_description
1 polymer ?
#
loop_
_entity_poly.entity_id
_entity_poly.type
_entity_poly.pdbx_seq_one_letter_code
_entity_poly.pdbx_strand_id
1 'polypeptide(L)'
;MKTALTNLSLNIVEMTDETATLDGGDVLFTGAEFFVGLSKRTNRRGAEILADTFKDYAVSTVPVSHGLHLKSFCSMAGPGLIAIGSSQTAQRALKLKQTCWKREHSKLGWARGSQQSVLTCDGVSRQFICQV
;
A
#
# COMPACT_ATOMS: atom_id res chain seq x y z
N MET A 1 -11.52 6.79 -15.10
CA MET A 1 -11.36 6.94 -13.63
C MET A 1 -11.55 8.38 -13.17
N LYS A 2 -10.83 9.37 -13.73
CA LYS A 2 -10.92 10.80 -13.38
C LYS A 2 -12.35 11.31 -13.26
N THR A 3 -13.17 11.10 -14.31
CA THR A 3 -14.59 11.53 -14.34
C THR A 3 -15.41 10.98 -13.18
N ALA A 4 -15.19 9.72 -12.79
CA ALA A 4 -15.91 9.11 -11.67
C ALA A 4 -15.51 9.74 -10.32
N LEU A 5 -14.22 10.06 -10.13
CA LEU A 5 -13.73 10.72 -8.92
C LEU A 5 -14.21 12.18 -8.82
N THR A 6 -14.29 12.88 -9.95
CA THR A 6 -14.83 14.25 -10.02
C THR A 6 -16.30 14.27 -9.62
N ASN A 7 -17.09 13.30 -10.08
CA ASN A 7 -18.51 13.17 -9.72
C ASN A 7 -18.73 12.89 -8.22
N LEU A 8 -17.73 12.35 -7.53
CA LEU A 8 -17.75 12.12 -6.08
C LEU A 8 -17.24 13.33 -5.28
N SER A 9 -16.95 14.46 -5.95
CA SER A 9 -16.41 15.69 -5.35
C SER A 9 -15.14 15.46 -4.53
N LEU A 10 -14.29 14.52 -4.97
CA LEU A 10 -12.99 14.28 -4.37
C LEU A 10 -11.95 15.26 -4.92
N ASN A 11 -10.98 15.63 -4.09
CA ASN A 11 -9.81 16.38 -4.55
C ASN A 11 -8.91 15.46 -5.38
N ILE A 12 -8.70 15.80 -6.64
CA ILE A 12 -7.90 15.00 -7.58
C ILE A 12 -6.53 15.63 -7.74
N VAL A 13 -5.49 14.85 -7.47
CA VAL A 13 -4.11 15.18 -7.82
C VAL A 13 -3.66 14.21 -8.91
N GLU A 14 -3.18 14.75 -10.02
CA GLU A 14 -2.68 13.96 -11.14
C GLU A 14 -1.15 13.88 -11.09
N MET A 15 -0.62 12.67 -11.28
CA MET A 15 0.81 12.47 -11.44
C MET A 15 1.19 12.82 -12.88
N THR A 16 1.72 14.03 -13.09
CA THR A 16 2.07 14.56 -14.42
C THR A 16 3.52 14.29 -14.83
N ASP A 17 4.35 13.78 -13.91
CA ASP A 17 5.75 13.45 -14.16
C ASP A 17 5.84 12.14 -14.95
N GLU A 18 6.30 12.22 -16.20
CA GLU A 18 6.42 11.06 -17.11
C GLU A 18 7.44 10.03 -16.62
N THR A 19 8.38 10.44 -15.77
CA THR A 19 9.36 9.53 -15.17
C THR A 19 8.81 8.82 -13.95
N ALA A 20 7.65 9.20 -13.44
CA ALA A 20 7.04 8.63 -12.26
C ALA A 20 6.03 7.55 -12.62
N THR A 21 6.15 6.38 -11.98
CA THR A 21 5.20 5.29 -12.15
C THR A 21 4.74 4.79 -10.79
N LEU A 22 3.44 4.58 -10.64
CA LEU A 22 2.84 4.09 -9.40
C LEU A 22 1.58 3.30 -9.72
N ASP A 23 1.53 2.07 -9.20
CA ASP A 23 0.37 1.20 -9.27
C ASP A 23 -0.34 1.20 -7.92
N GLY A 24 -1.66 1.39 -7.92
CA GLY A 24 -2.47 1.32 -6.70
C GLY A 24 -2.33 -0.02 -5.98
N GLY A 25 -1.99 -1.09 -6.71
CA GLY A 25 -1.63 -2.40 -6.17
C GLY A 25 -0.44 -2.38 -5.19
N ASP A 26 0.52 -1.47 -5.38
CA ASP A 26 1.73 -1.36 -4.56
C ASP A 26 1.56 -0.43 -3.35
N VAL A 27 0.41 0.23 -3.21
CA VAL A 27 0.13 1.12 -2.08
C VAL A 27 -0.73 0.40 -1.04
N LEU A 28 -0.23 0.36 0.19
CA LEU A 28 -0.94 -0.10 1.37
C LEU A 28 -1.09 1.06 2.36
N PHE A 29 -2.33 1.47 2.61
CA PHE A 29 -2.64 2.44 3.66
C PHE A 29 -3.07 1.73 4.92
N THR A 30 -2.46 2.09 6.06
CA THR A 30 -2.71 1.44 7.35
C THR A 30 -3.71 2.18 8.23
N GLY A 31 -4.22 3.34 7.81
CA GLY A 31 -4.94 4.28 8.65
C GLY A 31 -4.05 5.34 9.31
N ALA A 32 -2.72 5.14 9.34
CA ALA A 32 -1.77 6.08 9.96
C ALA A 32 -0.54 6.39 9.09
N GLU A 33 -0.17 5.48 8.19
CA GLU A 33 0.96 5.64 7.27
C GLU A 33 0.74 4.84 5.98
N PHE A 34 1.48 5.20 4.94
CA PHE A 34 1.50 4.52 3.66
C PHE A 34 2.76 3.67 3.52
N PHE A 35 2.58 2.45 3.03
CA PHE A 35 3.65 1.61 2.50
C PHE A 35 3.53 1.55 0.99
N VAL A 36 4.64 1.82 0.29
CA VAL A 36 4.71 1.80 -1.16
C VAL A 36 5.72 0.74 -1.61
N GLY A 37 5.24 -0.26 -2.33
CA GLY A 37 6.06 -1.29 -2.94
C GLY A 37 6.87 -0.74 -4.11
N LEU A 38 8.19 -0.81 -4.06
CA LEU A 38 9.05 -0.55 -5.21
C LEU A 38 9.11 -1.82 -6.05
N SER A 39 8.41 -1.79 -7.19
CA SER A 39 8.21 -2.92 -8.10
C SER A 39 8.65 -2.53 -9.51
N LYS A 40 8.44 -3.42 -10.49
CA LYS A 40 8.63 -3.07 -11.91
C LYS A 40 7.64 -1.99 -12.40
N ARG A 41 6.51 -1.80 -11.71
CA ARG A 41 5.47 -0.83 -12.08
C ARG A 41 5.48 0.41 -11.22
N THR A 42 5.96 0.32 -9.98
CA THR A 42 6.02 1.45 -9.05
C THR A 42 7.46 1.81 -8.76
N ASN A 43 7.86 3.04 -9.08
CA ASN A 43 9.22 3.52 -8.88
C ASN A 43 9.32 4.50 -7.71
N ARG A 44 10.57 4.91 -7.38
CA ARG A 44 10.82 5.83 -6.27
C ARG A 44 10.15 7.18 -6.49
N ARG A 45 10.15 7.68 -7.73
CA ARG A 45 9.56 8.97 -8.08
C ARG A 45 8.04 8.98 -7.85
N GLY A 46 7.34 7.90 -8.20
CA GLY A 46 5.92 7.75 -7.90
C GLY A 46 5.64 7.72 -6.40
N ALA A 47 6.49 7.07 -5.62
CA ALA A 47 6.38 7.07 -4.15
C ALA A 47 6.61 8.46 -3.53
N GLU A 48 7.53 9.25 -4.07
CA GLU A 48 7.78 10.64 -3.66
C GLU A 48 6.57 11.53 -3.94
N ILE A 49 5.98 11.43 -5.15
CA ILE A 49 4.78 12.20 -5.50
C ILE A 49 3.61 11.83 -4.59
N LEU A 50 3.48 10.55 -4.20
CA LEU A 50 2.48 10.13 -3.23
C LEU A 50 2.72 10.76 -1.84
N ALA A 51 3.97 10.88 -1.41
CA ALA A 51 4.33 11.57 -0.16
C ALA A 51 4.03 13.07 -0.21
N ASP A 52 4.31 13.72 -1.34
CA ASP A 52 4.00 15.14 -1.53
C ASP A 52 2.49 15.41 -1.59
N THR A 53 1.72 14.43 -2.08
CA THR A 53 0.26 14.49 -2.15
C THR A 53 -0.37 14.31 -0.75
N PHE A 54 0.18 13.42 0.07
CA PHE A 54 -0.34 13.07 1.40
C PHE A 54 0.62 13.47 2.52
N LYS A 55 0.89 14.77 2.66
CA LYS A 55 1.90 15.31 3.59
C LYS A 55 1.64 14.99 5.07
N ASP A 56 0.39 14.74 5.44
CA ASP A 56 0.00 14.41 6.81
C ASP A 56 0.35 12.97 7.20
N TYR A 57 0.70 12.13 6.22
CA TYR A 57 0.97 10.71 6.43
C TYR A 57 2.42 10.38 6.09
N ALA A 58 3.05 9.57 6.93
CA ALA A 58 4.38 9.04 6.62
C ALA A 58 4.30 8.08 5.42
N VAL A 59 5.26 8.17 4.50
CA VAL A 59 5.37 7.26 3.36
C VAL A 59 6.66 6.47 3.46
N SER A 60 6.52 5.15 3.35
CA SER A 60 7.57 4.18 3.61
C SER A 60 7.71 3.24 2.42
N THR A 61 8.86 3.25 1.74
CA THR A 61 9.07 2.34 0.59
C THR A 61 9.52 0.94 1.01
N VAL A 62 9.09 -0.08 0.27
CA VAL A 62 9.39 -1.49 0.51
C VAL A 62 9.84 -2.15 -0.79
N PRO A 63 11.02 -2.77 -0.88
CA PRO A 63 11.45 -3.43 -2.11
C PRO A 63 10.61 -4.69 -2.38
N VAL A 64 10.03 -4.77 -3.59
CA VAL A 64 9.23 -5.91 -4.05
C VAL A 64 10.01 -6.63 -5.16
N SER A 65 10.79 -7.65 -4.79
CA SER A 65 11.62 -8.42 -5.72
C SER A 65 10.89 -9.60 -6.40
N HIS A 66 9.83 -10.13 -5.77
CA HIS A 66 9.05 -11.26 -6.29
C HIS A 66 7.56 -11.06 -6.03
N GLY A 67 6.74 -11.18 -7.07
CA GLY A 67 5.29 -10.96 -7.02
C GLY A 67 4.82 -9.89 -8.01
N LEU A 68 3.51 -9.71 -8.11
CA LEU A 68 2.88 -8.67 -8.95
C LEU A 68 2.89 -7.33 -8.21
N HIS A 69 2.40 -7.31 -6.97
CA HIS A 69 2.33 -6.12 -6.14
C HIS A 69 2.64 -6.38 -4.67
N LEU A 70 2.90 -5.33 -3.91
CA LEU A 70 2.96 -5.37 -2.44
C LEU A 70 1.69 -6.03 -1.85
N LYS A 71 0.50 -5.69 -2.37
CA LYS A 71 -0.77 -6.27 -1.90
C LYS A 71 -0.98 -7.75 -2.25
N SER A 72 -0.12 -8.34 -3.07
CA SER A 72 -0.18 -9.79 -3.34
C SER A 72 0.18 -10.63 -2.12
N PHE A 73 0.90 -10.06 -1.15
CA PHE A 73 1.35 -10.78 0.04
C PHE A 73 1.14 -10.03 1.35
N CYS A 74 0.58 -8.82 1.35
CA CYS A 74 0.14 -8.15 2.58
C CYS A 74 -1.11 -7.29 2.37
N SER A 75 -1.99 -7.23 3.37
CA SER A 75 -3.14 -6.33 3.39
C SER A 75 -3.53 -5.97 4.82
N MET A 76 -4.34 -4.91 5.00
CA MET A 76 -4.94 -4.61 6.30
C MET A 76 -6.03 -5.66 6.61
N ALA A 77 -5.91 -6.32 7.76
CA ALA A 77 -6.90 -7.26 8.30
C ALA A 77 -7.69 -6.66 9.49
N GLY A 78 -7.40 -5.42 9.86
CA GLY A 78 -8.17 -4.61 10.80
C GLY A 78 -7.34 -3.42 11.32
N PRO A 79 -7.88 -2.56 12.19
CA PRO A 79 -7.13 -1.46 12.79
C PRO A 79 -5.90 -2.00 13.53
N GLY A 80 -4.70 -1.59 13.12
CA GLY A 80 -3.46 -2.09 13.73
C GLY A 80 -3.10 -3.54 13.39
N LEU A 81 -3.82 -4.20 12.47
CA LEU A 81 -3.61 -5.61 12.11
C LEU A 81 -3.28 -5.74 10.62
N ILE A 82 -2.08 -6.23 10.31
CA ILE A 82 -1.66 -6.52 8.94
C ILE A 82 -1.68 -8.04 8.73
N ALA A 83 -2.47 -8.49 7.75
CA ALA A 83 -2.35 -9.82 7.19
C ALA A 83 -1.10 -9.87 6.31
N ILE A 84 -0.26 -10.88 6.52
CA ILE A 84 0.93 -11.07 5.71
C ILE A 84 1.15 -12.55 5.37
N GLY A 85 1.55 -12.79 4.13
CA GLY A 85 1.91 -14.12 3.67
C GLY A 85 3.13 -14.68 4.42
N SER A 86 3.22 -16.00 4.47
CA SER A 86 4.36 -16.72 5.05
C SER A 86 5.56 -16.81 4.10
N SER A 87 5.53 -16.15 2.95
CA SER A 87 6.61 -16.22 1.95
C SER A 87 7.85 -15.46 2.43
N GLN A 88 9.03 -15.89 1.99
CA GLN A 88 10.28 -15.26 2.43
C GLN A 88 10.37 -13.78 2.00
N THR A 89 9.81 -13.44 0.83
CA THR A 89 9.70 -12.06 0.35
C THR A 89 8.82 -11.21 1.28
N ALA A 90 7.66 -11.73 1.69
CA ALA A 90 6.75 -11.04 2.59
C ALA A 90 7.36 -10.85 3.98
N GLN A 91 7.98 -11.90 4.53
CA GLN A 91 8.65 -11.82 5.83
C GLN A 91 9.87 -10.88 5.82
N ARG A 92 10.61 -10.78 4.70
CA ARG A 92 11.70 -9.82 4.54
C ARG A 92 11.18 -8.38 4.47
N ALA A 93 10.14 -8.13 3.67
CA ALA A 93 9.47 -6.84 3.61
C ALA A 93 9.00 -6.36 5.00
N LEU A 94 8.44 -7.29 5.79
CA LEU A 94 8.02 -7.03 7.16
C LEU A 94 9.20 -6.76 8.09
N LYS A 95 10.24 -7.60 8.08
CA LYS A 95 11.41 -7.42 8.95
C LYS A 95 12.16 -6.12 8.68
N LEU A 96 12.29 -5.72 7.41
CA LEU A 96 12.91 -4.45 7.02
C LEU A 96 12.15 -3.23 7.54
N LYS A 97 10.85 -3.37 7.79
CA LYS A 97 9.97 -2.27 8.23
C LYS A 97 9.56 -2.32 9.69
N GLN A 98 9.66 -3.45 10.39
CA GLN A 98 9.42 -3.50 11.84
C GLN A 98 10.35 -2.57 12.62
N THR A 99 11.56 -2.34 12.13
CA THR A 99 12.52 -1.36 12.68
C THR A 99 12.17 0.10 12.35
N CYS A 100 11.34 0.34 11.33
CA CYS A 100 10.88 1.69 10.94
C CYS A 100 9.43 1.98 11.36
N TRP A 101 8.76 0.99 11.95
CA TRP A 101 7.39 1.09 12.39
C TRP A 101 7.30 2.14 13.52
N LYS A 102 6.42 3.14 13.41
CA LYS A 102 6.20 4.14 14.49
C LYS A 102 5.24 3.70 15.61
N ARG A 103 4.25 2.85 15.33
CA ARG A 103 3.34 2.16 16.29
C ARG A 103 3.72 0.70 16.62
N GLU A 104 2.79 -0.18 16.97
CA GLU A 104 3.02 -1.63 16.96
C GLU A 104 1.84 -2.27 16.25
N HIS A 105 2.09 -3.11 15.25
CA HIS A 105 1.03 -3.78 14.50
C HIS A 105 1.06 -5.28 14.72
N SER A 106 -0.13 -5.81 15.03
CA SER A 106 -0.35 -7.24 15.12
C SER A 106 -0.28 -7.86 13.72
N LYS A 107 0.14 -9.12 13.66
CA LYS A 107 0.33 -9.85 12.41
C LYS A 107 -0.61 -11.03 12.35
N LEU A 108 -1.29 -11.19 11.21
CA LEU A 108 -2.04 -12.40 10.90
C LEU A 108 -1.32 -13.16 9.79
N GLY A 109 -0.79 -14.34 10.11
CA GLY A 109 -0.11 -15.22 9.16
C GLY A 109 -1.04 -16.28 8.61
N TRP A 110 -0.96 -16.56 7.31
CA TRP A 110 -1.75 -17.59 6.63
C TRP A 110 -0.87 -18.75 6.17
N ALA A 111 -1.45 -19.94 6.03
CA ALA A 111 -0.79 -21.11 5.47
C ALA A 111 -0.45 -20.90 3.97
N ARG A 112 0.61 -21.56 3.49
CA ARG A 112 1.11 -21.43 2.11
C ARG A 112 0.04 -21.78 1.07
N GLY A 113 -0.13 -20.93 0.05
CA GLY A 113 -0.77 -21.35 -1.21
C GLY A 113 -1.78 -20.39 -1.86
N SER A 114 -2.21 -19.33 -1.18
CA SER A 114 -3.26 -18.44 -1.69
C SER A 114 -2.78 -16.99 -1.77
N GLN A 115 -2.75 -16.42 -2.99
CA GLN A 115 -2.76 -14.96 -3.11
C GLN A 115 -4.10 -14.48 -2.54
N GLN A 116 -4.07 -13.85 -1.37
CA GLN A 116 -5.26 -13.37 -0.68
C GLN A 116 -5.05 -11.91 -0.35
N SER A 117 -5.50 -11.03 -1.24
CA SER A 117 -5.81 -9.65 -0.88
C SER A 117 -7.04 -9.68 0.01
N VAL A 118 -6.86 -9.44 1.31
CA VAL A 118 -7.98 -9.25 2.24
C VAL A 118 -8.47 -7.81 2.11
N LEU A 119 -9.73 -7.61 1.77
CA LEU A 119 -10.38 -6.30 1.85
C LEU A 119 -10.98 -6.16 3.23
N THR A 120 -10.53 -5.16 4.00
CA THR A 120 -11.19 -4.75 5.23
C THR A 120 -11.99 -3.48 4.97
N CYS A 121 -13.29 -3.55 5.26
CA CYS A 121 -14.18 -2.40 5.22
C CYS A 121 -14.53 -2.02 6.67
N ASP A 122 -13.72 -1.16 7.29
CA ASP A 122 -14.15 -0.48 8.50
C ASP A 122 -14.92 0.77 8.11
N GLY A 123 -16.15 0.91 8.62
CA GLY A 123 -17.11 1.98 8.26
C GLY A 123 -16.69 3.42 8.59
N VAL A 124 -15.42 3.67 8.92
CA VAL A 124 -14.91 4.95 9.46
C VAL A 124 -13.95 5.67 8.50
N SER A 125 -13.38 5.00 7.49
CA SER A 125 -12.38 5.61 6.61
C SER A 125 -12.74 5.43 5.13
N ARG A 126 -13.47 6.39 4.57
CA ARG A 126 -13.73 6.50 3.13
C ARG A 126 -12.45 6.95 2.39
N GLN A 127 -11.49 6.05 2.20
CA GLN A 127 -10.40 6.26 1.24
C GLN A 127 -10.45 5.17 0.17
N PHE A 128 -11.14 5.50 -0.92
CA PHE A 128 -11.08 4.72 -2.17
C PHE A 128 -9.74 4.99 -2.84
N ILE A 129 -8.77 4.08 -2.67
CA ILE A 129 -7.67 3.95 -3.63
C ILE A 129 -8.20 3.06 -4.74
N CYS A 130 -8.54 3.68 -5.87
CA CYS A 130 -9.03 2.99 -7.05
C CYS A 130 -8.11 1.83 -7.47
N GLN A 131 -8.69 0.63 -7.53
CA GLN A 131 -8.17 -0.47 -8.33
C GLN A 131 -8.57 -0.22 -9.79
N VAL A 132 -7.62 -0.34 -10.70
CA VAL A 132 -7.88 -0.67 -12.12
C VAL A 132 -7.26 -2.03 -12.37
#